data_AF-A0A7S4BVB3-F1
#
_entry.id   AF-A0A7S4BVB3-F1
#
_cell.length_a   1.000
_cell.length_b   1.000
_cell.length_c   1.000
_cell.angle_alpha   90.00
_cell.angle_beta   90.00
_cell.angle_gamma   90.00
#
_symmetry.space_group_name_H-M   'P 1'
#
loop_
_entity.id
_entity.type
_entity.pdbx_description
1 polymer ?
#
loop_
_entity_poly.entity_id
_entity_poly.type
_entity_poly.pdbx_seq_one_letter_code
_entity_poly.pdbx_strand_id
1 'polypeptide(L)'
;ADSSEAAIFSDALNHASIVDGARLAAKSGAELHVYAHKDVEQLRSLLASSTAPRKLIVSDSLFSMDGDAADCDALAHAAEEHGAILCLDEAHATLVFGDGGGGIAEAQGVSS
;
A
#
# COMPACT_ATOMS: atom_id res chain seq x y z
N ALA A 1 15.64 -3.97 -22.38
CA ALA A 1 15.63 -3.88 -20.91
C ALA A 1 14.61 -4.90 -20.45
N ASP A 2 14.99 -5.80 -19.55
CA ASP A 2 14.08 -6.78 -18.96
C ASP A 2 13.25 -6.03 -17.90
N SER A 3 12.26 -5.26 -18.35
CA SER A 3 11.37 -4.48 -17.47
C SER A 3 10.30 -5.41 -16.94
N SER A 4 10.13 -5.48 -15.62
CA SER A 4 9.06 -6.31 -15.06
C SER A 4 7.69 -5.82 -15.52
N GLU A 5 6.78 -6.78 -15.65
CA GLU A 5 5.42 -6.56 -16.10
C GLU A 5 4.55 -5.85 -15.05
N ALA A 6 5.01 -5.79 -13.78
CA ALA A 6 4.34 -5.11 -12.66
C ALA A 6 5.33 -4.82 -11.51
N ALA A 7 5.09 -3.76 -10.74
CA ALA A 7 5.80 -3.44 -9.51
C ALA A 7 4.85 -3.33 -8.31
N ILE A 8 5.27 -3.86 -7.17
CA ILE A 8 4.56 -3.84 -5.89
C ILE A 8 5.34 -2.99 -4.90
N PHE A 9 4.65 -2.10 -4.21
CA PHE A 9 5.20 -1.20 -3.19
C PHE A 9 4.52 -1.54 -1.86
N SER A 10 5.26 -2.15 -0.93
CA SER A 10 4.76 -2.63 0.36
C SER A 10 5.36 -1.84 1.50
N ASP A 11 4.55 -1.43 2.48
CA ASP A 11 5.04 -0.95 3.76
C ASP A 11 5.86 -2.07 4.45
N ALA A 12 6.92 -1.68 5.18
CA ALA A 12 7.82 -2.59 5.87
C ALA A 12 7.16 -3.35 7.04
N LEU A 13 6.12 -2.80 7.66
CA LEU A 13 5.41 -3.40 8.80
C LEU A 13 4.07 -4.04 8.41
N ASN A 14 3.81 -4.19 7.11
CA ASN A 14 2.65 -4.92 6.64
C ASN A 14 2.55 -6.32 7.26
N HIS A 15 1.31 -6.75 7.48
CA HIS A 15 0.99 -8.06 8.01
C HIS A 15 1.63 -9.18 7.18
N ALA A 16 1.99 -10.28 7.85
CA ALA A 16 2.76 -11.37 7.24
C ALA A 16 2.09 -11.95 5.98
N SER A 17 0.74 -11.95 5.92
CA SER A 17 0.00 -12.40 4.72
C SER A 17 0.28 -11.53 3.49
N ILE A 18 0.36 -10.21 3.66
CA ILE A 18 0.68 -9.26 2.58
C ILE A 18 2.12 -9.48 2.14
N VAL A 19 3.04 -9.61 3.09
CA VAL A 19 4.47 -9.85 2.81
C VAL A 19 4.67 -11.13 2.00
N ASP A 20 4.02 -12.23 2.39
CA ASP A 20 4.10 -13.49 1.67
C ASP A 20 3.48 -13.43 0.28
N GLY A 21 2.34 -12.72 0.13
CA GLY A 21 1.71 -12.46 -1.16
C GLY A 21 2.60 -11.66 -2.10
N ALA A 22 3.20 -10.58 -1.61
CA ALA A 22 4.13 -9.74 -2.37
C ALA A 22 5.37 -10.53 -2.81
N ARG A 23 5.91 -11.38 -1.93
CA ARG A 23 7.04 -12.28 -2.27
C ARG A 23 6.67 -13.32 -3.31
N LEU A 24 5.45 -13.86 -3.27
CA LEU A 24 4.97 -14.82 -4.27
C LEU A 24 4.82 -14.15 -5.65
N ALA A 25 4.28 -12.93 -5.69
CA ALA A 25 4.20 -12.15 -6.92
C ALA A 25 5.59 -11.81 -7.47
N ALA A 26 6.55 -11.47 -6.60
CA ALA A 26 7.94 -11.22 -6.99
C ALA A 26 8.59 -12.46 -7.63
N LYS A 27 8.38 -13.65 -7.05
CA LYS A 27 8.82 -14.93 -7.65
C LYS A 27 8.18 -15.21 -9.01
N SER A 28 7.06 -14.57 -9.31
CA SER A 28 6.31 -14.70 -10.57
C SER A 28 6.65 -13.60 -11.58
N GLY A 29 7.66 -12.76 -11.29
CA GLY A 29 8.19 -11.77 -12.22
C GLY A 29 7.80 -10.31 -11.95
N ALA A 30 7.15 -10.01 -10.82
CA ALA A 30 6.93 -8.63 -10.39
C ALA A 30 8.16 -8.03 -9.69
N GLU A 31 8.40 -6.73 -9.86
CA GLU A 31 9.31 -5.97 -9.00
C GLU A 31 8.68 -5.79 -7.61
N LEU A 32 9.47 -5.95 -6.54
CA LEU A 32 9.02 -5.71 -5.17
C LEU A 32 9.89 -4.63 -4.54
N HIS A 33 9.27 -3.53 -4.16
CA HIS A 33 9.84 -2.44 -3.40
C HIS A 33 9.22 -2.41 -2.01
N VAL A 34 10.06 -2.39 -0.98
CA VAL A 34 9.62 -2.22 0.41
C VAL A 34 10.09 -0.85 0.87
N TYR A 35 9.16 -0.02 1.32
CA TYR A 35 9.46 1.30 1.89
C TYR A 35 9.34 1.28 3.41
N ALA A 36 10.04 2.19 4.06
CA ALA A 36 10.02 2.35 5.50
C ALA A 36 8.60 2.67 5.98
N HIS A 37 8.30 2.21 7.18
CA HIS A 37 6.96 2.29 7.74
C HIS A 37 6.38 3.71 7.68
N LYS A 38 5.26 3.87 6.99
CA LYS A 38 4.53 5.12 6.78
C LYS A 38 5.34 6.23 6.09
N ASP A 39 6.45 5.90 5.45
CA ASP A 39 7.28 6.84 4.70
C ASP A 39 6.74 7.03 3.27
N VAL A 40 5.70 7.86 3.15
CA VAL A 40 5.05 8.16 1.86
C VAL A 40 6.00 8.89 0.91
N GLU A 41 6.97 9.65 1.42
CA GLU A 41 7.98 10.33 0.58
C GLU A 41 8.94 9.33 -0.08
N GLN A 42 9.38 8.31 0.67
CA GLN A 42 10.14 7.22 0.10
C GLN A 42 9.31 6.43 -0.92
N LEU A 43 8.04 6.15 -0.62
CA LEU A 43 7.12 5.51 -1.55
C LEU A 43 7.01 6.30 -2.86
N ARG A 44 6.80 7.62 -2.80
CA ARG A 44 6.76 8.51 -3.97
C ARG A 44 8.04 8.45 -4.79
N SER A 45 9.18 8.46 -4.11
CA SER A 45 10.49 8.33 -4.77
C SER A 45 10.63 7.00 -5.51
N LEU A 46 10.18 5.90 -4.91
CA LEU A 46 10.19 4.57 -5.53
C LEU A 46 9.23 4.51 -6.72
N LEU A 47 8.01 5.02 -6.58
CA LEU A 47 7.00 5.10 -7.66
C LEU A 47 7.52 5.89 -8.87
N ALA A 48 8.12 7.05 -8.64
CA ALA A 48 8.70 7.90 -9.68
C ALA A 48 9.86 7.21 -10.42
N SER A 49 10.63 6.35 -9.73
CA SER A 49 11.74 5.61 -10.32
C SER A 49 11.33 4.35 -11.08
N SER A 50 10.12 3.84 -10.85
CA SER A 50 9.68 2.56 -11.39
C SER A 50 9.24 2.66 -12.85
N THR A 51 9.85 1.84 -13.69
CA THR A 51 9.51 1.71 -15.11
C THR A 51 8.40 0.70 -15.38
N ALA A 52 7.88 0.02 -14.35
CA ALA A 52 6.85 -0.99 -14.51
C ALA A 52 5.53 -0.36 -15.01
N PRO A 53 4.85 -0.98 -15.99
CA PRO A 53 3.61 -0.46 -16.56
C PRO A 53 2.42 -0.60 -15.62
N ARG A 54 2.47 -1.56 -14.67
CA ARG A 54 1.47 -1.76 -13.63
C ARG A 54 2.11 -1.55 -12.28
N LYS A 55 1.51 -0.71 -11.44
CA LYS A 55 2.01 -0.40 -10.10
C LYS A 55 0.92 -0.69 -9.06
N LEU A 56 1.28 -1.37 -7.99
CA LEU A 56 0.39 -1.68 -6.87
C LEU A 56 1.03 -1.22 -5.57
N ILE A 57 0.38 -0.30 -4.87
CA ILE A 57 0.70 0.07 -3.49
C ILE A 57 -0.16 -0.82 -2.59
N VAL A 58 0.46 -1.50 -1.62
CA VAL A 58 -0.26 -2.31 -0.64
C VAL A 58 0.17 -1.92 0.77
N SER A 59 -0.80 -1.65 1.64
CA SER A 59 -0.57 -1.28 3.04
C SER A 59 -1.68 -1.82 3.93
N ASP A 60 -1.35 -2.22 5.15
CA ASP A 60 -2.34 -2.18 6.23
C ASP A 60 -2.78 -0.72 6.44
N SER A 61 -4.07 -0.54 6.69
CA SER A 61 -4.65 0.76 7.07
C SER A 61 -4.48 1.02 8.57
N LEU A 62 -4.54 -0.04 9.38
CA LEU A 62 -4.26 -0.06 10.82
C LEU A 62 -3.33 -1.22 11.14
N PHE A 63 -2.12 -0.91 11.61
CA PHE A 63 -1.08 -1.88 11.90
C PHE A 63 -1.32 -2.51 13.27
N SER A 64 -1.51 -3.82 13.33
CA SER A 64 -2.04 -4.49 14.53
C SER A 64 -1.09 -4.58 15.70
N MET A 65 0.23 -4.53 15.46
CA MET A 65 1.22 -4.66 16.54
C MET A 65 1.34 -3.37 17.35
N ASP A 66 1.41 -2.23 16.67
CA ASP A 66 1.62 -0.92 17.31
C ASP A 66 0.32 -0.11 17.42
N GLY A 67 -0.72 -0.50 16.68
CA GLY A 67 -2.05 0.12 16.70
C GLY A 67 -2.10 1.48 16.01
N ASP A 68 -1.08 1.84 15.23
CA ASP A 68 -1.04 3.08 14.49
C ASP A 68 -1.60 2.91 13.07
N ALA A 69 -2.04 4.04 12.49
CA ALA A 69 -2.73 4.05 11.21
C ALA A 69 -1.83 4.58 10.09
N ALA A 70 -2.04 4.06 8.87
CA ALA A 70 -1.48 4.62 7.64
C ALA A 70 -2.13 5.98 7.32
N ASP A 71 -1.38 6.85 6.64
CA ASP A 71 -1.94 8.06 6.04
C ASP A 71 -2.59 7.70 4.69
N CYS A 72 -3.86 7.30 4.75
CA CYS A 72 -4.60 6.79 3.60
C CYS A 72 -4.81 7.86 2.54
N ASP A 73 -4.98 9.12 2.94
CA ASP A 73 -5.12 10.25 2.01
C ASP A 73 -3.81 10.49 1.23
N ALA A 74 -2.67 10.50 1.92
CA ALA A 74 -1.38 10.66 1.27
C ALA A 74 -1.03 9.47 0.34
N LEU A 75 -1.39 8.24 0.75
CA LEU A 75 -1.26 7.04 -0.09
C LEU A 75 -2.15 7.11 -1.33
N ALA A 76 -3.40 7.55 -1.20
CA ALA A 76 -4.33 7.71 -2.31
C ALA A 76 -3.82 8.74 -3.33
N HIS A 77 -3.38 9.91 -2.86
CA HIS A 77 -2.78 10.93 -3.71
C HIS A 77 -1.50 10.44 -4.42
N ALA A 78 -0.64 9.68 -3.73
CA ALA A 78 0.54 9.09 -4.35
C ALA A 78 0.16 8.05 -5.43
N ALA A 79 -0.89 7.27 -5.18
CA ALA A 79 -1.40 6.30 -6.14
C ALA A 79 -1.92 7.00 -7.41
N GLU A 80 -2.73 8.04 -7.26
CA GLU A 80 -3.27 8.84 -8.36
C GLU A 80 -2.17 9.51 -9.19
N GLU A 81 -1.22 10.19 -8.53
CA GLU A 81 -0.14 10.91 -9.22
C GLU A 81 0.73 10.00 -10.09
N HIS A 82 0.95 8.76 -9.65
CA HIS A 82 1.84 7.81 -10.33
C HIS A 82 1.08 6.73 -11.13
N GLY A 83 -0.25 6.82 -11.24
CA GLY A 83 -1.07 5.84 -11.94
C GLY A 83 -0.98 4.44 -11.34
N ALA A 84 -0.84 4.35 -10.02
CA ALA A 84 -0.79 3.10 -9.27
C ALA A 84 -2.18 2.74 -8.71
N ILE A 85 -2.39 1.44 -8.51
CA ILE A 85 -3.53 0.95 -7.74
C ILE A 85 -3.15 0.99 -6.27
N LEU A 86 -4.05 1.47 -5.41
CA LEU A 86 -3.92 1.38 -3.95
C LEU A 86 -4.79 0.23 -3.42
N CYS A 87 -4.18 -0.65 -2.61
CA CYS A 87 -4.86 -1.71 -1.87
C CYS A 87 -4.61 -1.51 -0.38
N LEU A 88 -5.65 -1.20 0.37
CA LEU A 88 -5.61 -1.06 1.83
C LEU A 88 -6.21 -2.32 2.48
N ASP A 89 -5.47 -2.93 3.41
CA ASP A 89 -6.00 -3.97 4.29
C ASP A 89 -6.63 -3.31 5.52
N GLU A 90 -7.94 -3.54 5.70
CA GLU A 90 -8.78 -2.96 6.75
C GLU A 90 -9.17 -4.01 7.80
N ALA A 91 -8.49 -5.16 7.87
CA ALA A 91 -8.85 -6.28 8.76
C ALA A 91 -8.96 -5.88 10.24
N HIS A 92 -8.13 -4.93 10.70
CA HIS A 92 -8.13 -4.46 12.09
C HIS A 92 -8.96 -3.18 12.32
N ALA A 93 -9.50 -2.59 11.25
CA ALA A 93 -10.15 -1.28 11.29
C ALA A 93 -11.64 -1.30 10.89
N THR A 94 -12.04 -2.23 10.01
CA THR A 94 -13.44 -2.38 9.60
C THR A 94 -14.33 -2.64 10.83
N LEU A 95 -15.50 -2.00 10.87
CA LEU A 95 -16.45 -1.98 11.99
C LEU A 95 -15.95 -1.31 13.28
N VAL A 96 -14.73 -0.79 13.30
CA VAL A 96 -14.15 -0.07 14.44
C VAL A 96 -14.02 1.43 14.15
N PHE A 97 -13.62 1.77 12.92
CA PHE A 97 -13.40 3.14 12.46
C PHE A 97 -14.35 3.54 11.33
N GLY A 98 -14.55 4.86 11.22
CA GLY A 98 -15.49 5.47 10.28
C GLY A 98 -16.92 5.44 10.81
N ASP A 99 -17.72 6.45 10.45
CA ASP A 99 -19.10 6.58 10.94
C ASP A 99 -19.97 5.38 10.53
N GLY A 100 -19.69 4.78 9.37
CA GLY A 100 -20.34 3.58 8.87
C GLY A 100 -19.61 2.27 9.19
N GLY A 101 -18.47 2.32 9.88
CA GLY A 101 -17.61 1.16 10.09
C GLY A 101 -16.79 0.77 8.84
N GLY A 102 -16.60 1.68 7.90
CA GLY A 102 -15.85 1.50 6.65
C GLY A 102 -14.33 1.47 6.83
N GLY A 103 -13.83 1.62 8.05
CA GLY A 103 -12.41 1.50 8.36
C GLY A 103 -11.67 2.84 8.45
N ILE A 104 -10.35 2.78 8.46
CA ILE A 104 -9.49 3.98 8.55
C ILE A 104 -9.65 4.83 7.30
N ALA A 105 -9.79 4.24 6.12
CA ALA A 105 -10.02 4.98 4.88
C ALA A 105 -11.27 5.87 4.97
N GLU A 106 -12.41 5.31 5.42
CA GLU A 106 -13.64 6.10 5.63
C GLU A 106 -13.42 7.19 6.69
N ALA A 107 -12.77 6.86 7.81
CA ALA A 107 -12.50 7.82 8.88
C ALA A 107 -11.62 9.00 8.43
N GLN A 108 -10.76 8.80 7.44
CA GLN A 108 -9.92 9.83 6.83
C GLN A 108 -10.58 10.52 5.63
N GLY A 109 -11.82 10.18 5.28
CA GLY A 109 -12.53 10.75 4.13
C GLY A 109 -12.04 10.24 2.78
N VAL A 110 -11.28 9.16 2.76
CA VAL A 110 -10.83 8.48 1.54
C VAL A 110 -11.95 7.54 1.09
N SER A 111 -12.66 7.94 0.03
CA SER A 111 -13.73 7.15 -0.58
C SER A 111 -13.37 6.74 -2.00
N SER A 112 -13.85 5.56 -2.42
CA SER A 112 -13.68 5.00 -3.76
C SER A 112 -14.53 5.65 -4.85
#